data_AF-A0A142JKF5-F1
#
_entry.id   AF-A0A142JKF5-F1
#
_cell.length_a   1.000
_cell.length_b   1.000
_cell.length_c   1.000
_cell.angle_alpha   90.00
_cell.angle_beta   90.00
_cell.angle_gamma   90.00
#
_symmetry.space_group_name_H-M   'P 1'
#
loop_
_entity.id
_entity.type
_entity.pdbx_description
1 polymer ?
#
loop_
_entity_poly.entity_id
_entity_poly.type
_entity_poly.pdbx_seq_one_letter_code
_entity_poly.pdbx_strand_id
1 'polypeptide(L)'
;MSYDQGPQPILRCVRKIGEKWFEKAAFYKNTNPNSRAAFSGYIDLVGQGRQHVFGFINPRRDGEGVVISLTASYIDPTSGEMGRRTVALGSVVNQRADGGDVYFDTILFNPLDDDEQRIDDAEPVAVYVTDECDSDLHRQLGFREARRPRPKRESSADQPQRFGD
;
A
#
# COMPACT_ATOMS: atom_id res chain seq x y z
N MET A 1 -27.36 -2.17 -7.58
CA MET A 1 -26.79 -1.06 -8.37
C MET A 1 -25.29 -1.29 -8.42
N SER A 2 -24.77 -1.70 -9.57
CA SER A 2 -23.34 -1.99 -9.76
C SER A 2 -22.60 -0.67 -9.97
N TYR A 3 -21.84 -0.23 -8.98
CA TYR A 3 -20.89 0.86 -9.14
C TYR A 3 -19.55 0.26 -9.55
N ASP A 4 -19.45 -0.24 -10.79
CA ASP A 4 -18.22 -0.84 -11.31
C ASP A 4 -18.06 -0.54 -12.81
N GLN A 5 -17.43 0.59 -13.13
CA GLN A 5 -16.93 0.89 -14.48
C GLN A 5 -15.60 1.67 -14.45
N GLY A 6 -14.81 1.50 -13.39
CA GLY A 6 -13.43 1.99 -13.32
C GLY A 6 -12.44 0.82 -13.31
N PRO A 7 -11.17 1.04 -13.71
CA PRO A 7 -10.13 0.03 -13.46
C PRO A 7 -10.07 -0.26 -11.96
N GLN A 8 -9.95 -1.53 -11.60
CA GLN A 8 -9.84 -1.94 -10.20
C GLN A 8 -8.40 -1.78 -9.70
N PRO A 9 -8.21 -1.43 -8.41
CA PRO A 9 -6.86 -1.27 -7.86
C PRO A 9 -6.17 -2.62 -7.71
N ILE A 10 -4.89 -2.69 -8.05
CA ILE A 10 -4.01 -3.85 -7.84
C ILE A 10 -3.49 -3.93 -6.39
N LEU A 11 -3.49 -2.78 -5.70
CA LEU A 11 -3.03 -2.62 -4.33
C LEU A 11 -3.98 -1.64 -3.63
N ARG A 12 -4.47 -1.99 -2.44
CA ARG A 12 -5.51 -1.22 -1.75
C ARG A 12 -5.34 -1.22 -0.24
N CYS A 13 -5.66 -0.10 0.40
CA CYS A 13 -5.79 0.00 1.86
C CYS A 13 -7.15 0.58 2.21
N VAL A 14 -7.92 -0.16 3.01
CA VAL A 14 -9.18 0.32 3.59
C VAL A 14 -9.12 0.16 5.10
N ARG A 15 -9.36 1.24 5.84
CA ARG A 15 -9.35 1.25 7.31
C ARG A 15 -10.74 1.59 7.83
N LYS A 16 -11.21 0.84 8.84
CA LYS A 16 -12.43 1.17 9.57
C LYS A 16 -12.11 2.24 10.63
N ILE A 17 -12.84 3.35 10.62
CA ILE A 17 -12.76 4.40 11.64
C ILE A 17 -14.18 4.64 12.15
N GLY A 18 -14.42 4.30 13.42
CA GLY A 18 -15.78 4.20 13.97
C GLY A 18 -16.59 3.16 13.19
N GLU A 19 -17.73 3.58 12.64
CA GLU A 19 -18.61 2.72 11.84
C GLU A 19 -18.36 2.80 10.33
N LYS A 20 -17.48 3.69 9.89
CA LYS A 20 -17.24 3.96 8.46
C LYS A 20 -15.95 3.32 7.97
N TRP A 21 -15.96 2.87 6.72
CA TRP A 21 -14.79 2.37 6.01
C TRP A 21 -14.22 3.48 5.13
N PHE A 22 -12.91 3.72 5.25
CA PHE A 22 -12.20 4.74 4.50
C PHE A 22 -11.11 4.12 3.65
N GLU A 23 -11.11 4.41 2.35
CA GLU A 23 -10.02 4.03 1.45
C GLU A 23 -8.84 4.99 1.66
N LYS A 24 -7.77 4.45 2.25
CA LYS A 24 -6.53 5.16 2.57
C LYS A 24 -5.52 5.08 1.43
N ALA A 25 -5.59 4.07 0.58
CA ALA A 25 -4.75 3.97 -0.60
C ALA A 25 -5.45 3.14 -1.67
N ALA A 26 -5.26 3.52 -2.92
CA ALA A 26 -5.62 2.73 -4.09
C ALA A 26 -4.58 2.97 -5.18
N PHE A 27 -3.92 1.90 -5.63
CA PHE A 27 -2.96 1.94 -6.73
C PHE A 27 -3.42 1.04 -7.86
N TYR A 28 -3.24 1.53 -9.07
CA TYR A 28 -3.66 0.94 -10.32
C TYR A 28 -2.43 0.63 -11.16
N LYS A 29 -2.46 -0.48 -11.89
CA LYS A 29 -1.38 -0.86 -12.80
C LYS A 29 -1.12 0.28 -13.78
N ASN A 30 0.14 0.67 -13.93
CA ASN A 30 0.48 1.68 -14.91
C ASN A 30 0.40 1.07 -16.31
N THR A 31 -0.39 1.69 -17.19
CA THR A 31 -0.58 1.25 -18.58
C THR A 31 0.23 2.09 -19.57
N ASN A 32 0.90 3.15 -19.12
CA ASN A 32 1.71 4.00 -19.99
C ASN A 32 3.08 3.34 -20.27
N PRO A 33 3.35 2.90 -21.51
CA PRO A 33 4.60 2.21 -21.86
C PRO A 33 5.83 3.11 -21.82
N ASN A 34 5.65 4.43 -21.84
CA ASN A 34 6.74 5.41 -21.77
C ASN A 34 7.11 5.79 -20.33
N SER A 35 6.43 5.22 -19.34
CA SER A 35 6.68 5.48 -17.92
C SER A 35 7.34 4.27 -17.27
N ARG A 36 8.40 4.51 -16.48
CA ARG A 36 9.06 3.48 -15.67
C ARG A 36 8.30 3.11 -14.39
N ALA A 37 7.21 3.82 -14.07
CA ALA A 37 6.40 3.50 -12.91
C ALA A 37 5.71 2.15 -13.11
N ALA A 38 5.72 1.29 -12.09
CA ALA A 38 4.99 0.02 -12.10
C ALA A 38 3.47 0.25 -11.92
N PHE A 39 3.13 1.26 -11.12
CA PHE A 39 1.75 1.62 -10.79
C PHE A 39 1.63 3.09 -10.42
N SER A 40 0.41 3.60 -10.37
CA SER A 40 0.10 4.94 -9.90
C SER A 40 -1.21 4.96 -9.14
N GLY A 41 -1.47 6.01 -8.37
CA GLY A 41 -2.72 6.15 -7.64
C GLY A 41 -2.59 7.17 -6.54
N TYR A 42 -3.18 6.86 -5.39
CA TYR A 42 -3.11 7.75 -4.24
C TYR A 42 -2.87 7.01 -2.93
N ILE A 43 -2.33 7.73 -1.97
CA ILE A 43 -2.13 7.29 -0.59
C ILE A 43 -2.37 8.45 0.38
N ASP A 44 -3.07 8.17 1.47
CA ASP A 44 -3.28 9.09 2.59
C ASP A 44 -2.16 8.87 3.61
N LEU A 45 -1.22 9.81 3.67
CA LEU A 45 -0.12 9.80 4.63
C LEU A 45 -0.49 10.73 5.79
N VAL A 46 -0.34 10.24 7.03
CA VAL A 46 -0.64 11.03 8.23
C VAL A 46 0.26 12.27 8.24
N GLY A 47 -0.32 13.45 8.49
CA GLY A 47 0.40 14.73 8.48
C GLY A 47 0.63 15.34 7.09
N GLN A 48 0.56 14.56 6.00
CA GLN A 48 0.76 15.04 4.62
C GLN A 48 -0.51 15.00 3.76
N GLY A 49 -1.58 14.37 4.26
CA GLY A 49 -2.85 14.25 3.54
C GLY A 49 -2.79 13.26 2.37
N ARG A 50 -3.72 13.41 1.44
CA ARG A 50 -3.82 12.56 0.25
C ARG A 50 -2.79 12.99 -0.80
N GLN A 51 -1.91 12.08 -1.18
CA GLN A 51 -0.88 12.29 -2.18
C GLN A 51 -1.16 11.45 -3.42
N HIS A 52 -1.09 12.06 -4.60
CA HIS A 52 -1.03 11.33 -5.86
C HIS A 52 0.40 10.89 -6.13
N VAL A 53 0.60 9.60 -6.35
CA VAL A 53 1.92 8.99 -6.39
C VAL A 53 2.12 8.09 -7.60
N PHE A 54 3.38 7.99 -8.02
CA PHE A 54 3.90 6.98 -8.92
C PHE A 54 4.76 6.01 -8.12
N GLY A 55 4.48 4.71 -8.26
CA GLY A 55 5.21 3.63 -7.61
C GLY A 55 6.30 3.07 -8.50
N PHE A 56 7.52 2.99 -7.99
CA PHE A 56 8.67 2.40 -8.68
C PHE A 56 9.20 1.22 -7.87
N ILE A 57 9.52 0.14 -8.56
CA ILE A 57 10.14 -1.05 -7.96
C ILE A 57 11.63 -0.96 -8.25
N ASN A 58 12.43 -0.77 -7.21
CA ASN A 58 13.87 -0.58 -7.33
C ASN A 58 14.61 -1.75 -6.69
N PRO A 59 15.72 -2.23 -7.27
CA PRO A 59 16.59 -3.17 -6.58
C PRO A 59 17.19 -2.52 -5.33
N ARG A 60 17.31 -3.28 -4.23
CA ARG A 60 17.98 -2.76 -3.03
C ARG A 60 19.48 -2.64 -3.27
N ARG A 61 20.09 -1.62 -2.66
CA ARG A 61 21.55 -1.36 -2.76
C ARG A 61 22.39 -2.45 -2.08
N ASP A 62 21.83 -3.15 -1.10
CA ASP A 62 22.46 -4.24 -0.35
C ASP A 62 22.42 -5.59 -1.11
N GLY A 63 21.82 -5.64 -2.30
CA GLY A 63 21.94 -6.74 -3.25
C GLY A 63 20.81 -7.77 -3.23
N GLU A 64 20.02 -7.85 -2.15
CA GLU A 64 18.93 -8.83 -2.04
C GLU A 64 17.55 -8.17 -1.92
N GLY A 65 16.74 -8.35 -2.97
CA GLY A 65 15.33 -7.95 -2.99
C GLY A 65 15.10 -6.53 -3.54
N VAL A 66 13.92 -6.01 -3.27
CA VAL A 66 13.45 -4.73 -3.84
C VAL A 66 12.98 -3.77 -2.75
N VAL A 67 13.03 -2.48 -3.06
CA VAL A 67 12.37 -1.40 -2.33
C VAL A 67 11.42 -0.69 -3.27
N ILE A 68 10.20 -0.47 -2.79
CA ILE A 68 9.17 0.20 -3.57
C ILE A 68 9.18 1.68 -3.17
N SER A 69 9.47 2.60 -4.09
CA SER A 69 9.39 4.03 -3.78
C SER A 69 8.08 4.63 -4.30
N LEU A 70 7.41 5.43 -3.47
CA LEU A 70 6.29 6.26 -3.90
C LEU A 70 6.78 7.69 -4.09
N THR A 71 6.66 8.20 -5.32
CA THR A 71 7.07 9.56 -5.67
C THR A 71 5.84 10.42 -5.96
N ALA A 72 5.75 11.57 -5.31
CA ALA A 72 4.71 12.57 -5.55
C ALA A 72 5.32 13.80 -6.25
N SER A 73 4.50 14.51 -7.02
CA SER A 73 4.84 15.85 -7.48
C SER A 73 4.63 16.86 -6.35
N TYR A 74 5.49 17.86 -6.27
CA TYR A 74 5.32 18.98 -5.36
C TYR A 74 5.61 20.30 -6.09
N ILE A 75 5.18 21.41 -5.50
CA ILE A 75 5.53 22.75 -5.95
C ILE A 75 6.42 23.34 -4.87
N ASP A 76 7.63 23.75 -5.23
CA ASP A 76 8.52 24.44 -4.30
C ASP A 76 7.89 25.79 -3.92
N PRO A 77 7.69 26.07 -2.62
CA PRO A 77 7.01 27.30 -2.19
C PRO A 77 7.85 28.56 -2.40
N THR A 78 9.17 28.42 -2.58
CA THR A 78 10.12 29.53 -2.76
C THR A 78 10.34 29.84 -4.24
N SER A 79 10.60 28.82 -5.06
CA SER A 79 10.86 29.00 -6.50
C SER A 79 9.60 28.88 -7.37
N GLY A 80 8.54 28.26 -6.86
CA GLY A 80 7.33 27.95 -7.63
C GLY A 80 7.52 26.82 -8.65
N GLU A 81 8.69 26.20 -8.70
CA GLU A 81 9.00 25.13 -9.64
C GLU A 81 8.32 23.82 -9.24
N MET A 82 7.88 23.05 -10.24
CA MET A 82 7.33 21.73 -10.01
C MET A 82 8.46 20.71 -9.86
N GLY A 83 8.57 20.12 -8.67
CA GLY A 83 9.51 19.06 -8.37
C GLY A 83 8.83 17.69 -8.24
N ARG A 84 9.66 16.67 -8.02
CA ARG A 84 9.23 15.34 -7.60
C ARG A 84 10.07 14.90 -6.42
N ARG A 85 9.44 14.26 -5.43
CA ARG A 85 10.12 13.74 -4.24
C ARG A 85 9.55 12.40 -3.83
N THR A 86 10.37 11.58 -3.19
CA THR A 86 9.91 10.33 -2.58
C THR A 86 9.16 10.66 -1.29
N VAL A 87 7.91 10.20 -1.17
CA VAL A 87 7.06 10.46 0.00
C VAL A 87 6.89 9.22 0.89
N ALA A 88 7.21 8.03 0.38
CA ALA A 88 7.22 6.81 1.17
C ALA A 88 8.09 5.70 0.56
N LEU A 89 8.64 4.85 1.42
CA LEU A 89 9.33 3.61 1.04
C LEU A 89 8.54 2.39 1.51
N GLY A 90 8.23 1.53 0.55
CA GLY A 90 7.48 0.29 0.67
C GLY A 90 8.38 -0.93 0.78
N SER A 91 8.06 -1.83 1.70
CA SER A 91 8.64 -3.17 1.78
C SER A 91 7.54 -4.21 1.94
N VAL A 92 7.66 -5.31 1.19
CA VAL A 92 6.76 -6.45 1.30
C VAL A 92 6.97 -7.20 2.61
N VAL A 93 5.91 -7.75 3.17
CA VAL A 93 5.97 -8.64 4.34
C VAL A 93 6.12 -10.07 3.86
N ASN A 94 7.37 -10.56 3.83
CA ASN A 94 7.71 -11.96 3.51
C ASN A 94 7.97 -12.81 4.76
N GLN A 95 8.13 -12.18 5.92
CA GLN A 95 8.37 -12.83 7.20
C GLN A 95 7.85 -11.94 8.32
N ARG A 96 7.54 -12.52 9.46
CA ARG A 96 7.20 -11.78 10.68
C ARG A 96 8.09 -12.25 11.82
N ALA A 97 8.61 -11.29 12.58
CA ALA A 97 9.46 -11.59 13.75
C ALA A 97 8.67 -12.28 14.87
N ASP A 98 7.36 -12.05 14.94
CA ASP A 98 6.46 -12.67 15.91
C ASP A 98 6.05 -14.12 15.57
N GLY A 99 6.55 -14.67 14.45
CA GLY A 99 6.21 -16.01 13.99
C GLY A 99 4.76 -16.15 13.49
N GLY A 100 4.00 -15.06 13.40
CA GLY A 100 2.64 -15.07 12.91
C GLY A 100 2.55 -15.33 11.40
N ASP A 101 1.33 -15.57 10.93
CA ASP A 101 1.08 -15.90 9.52
C ASP A 101 1.54 -14.79 8.57
N VAL A 102 2.15 -15.23 7.48
CA VAL A 102 2.51 -14.42 6.31
C VAL A 102 1.60 -14.80 5.14
N TYR A 103 0.90 -13.81 4.61
CA TYR A 103 -0.07 -14.00 3.51
C TYR A 103 0.49 -13.60 2.14
N PHE A 104 1.71 -13.07 2.09
CA PHE A 104 2.38 -12.61 0.88
C PHE A 104 1.52 -11.63 0.08
N ASP A 105 0.81 -10.74 0.78
CA ASP A 105 -0.08 -9.75 0.17
C ASP A 105 0.11 -8.35 0.75
N THR A 106 1.01 -8.16 1.70
CA THR A 106 1.11 -6.90 2.46
C THR A 106 2.38 -6.14 2.09
N ILE A 107 2.22 -4.85 1.80
CA ILE A 107 3.30 -3.88 1.62
C ILE A 107 3.16 -2.82 2.70
N LEU A 108 4.24 -2.57 3.45
CA LEU A 108 4.28 -1.51 4.45
C LEU A 108 4.99 -0.30 3.87
N PHE A 109 4.24 0.77 3.63
CA PHE A 109 4.79 2.06 3.19
C PHE A 109 5.11 2.92 4.41
N ASN A 110 6.40 3.20 4.60
CA ASN A 110 6.91 4.10 5.63
C ASN A 110 6.96 5.51 5.06
N PRO A 111 6.22 6.49 5.62
CA PRO A 111 6.28 7.88 5.18
C PRO A 111 7.67 8.48 5.36
N LEU A 112 8.05 9.35 4.42
CA LEU A 112 9.25 10.17 4.50
C LEU A 112 8.90 11.65 4.72
N ASP A 113 9.80 12.40 5.32
CA ASP A 113 9.72 13.85 5.37
C ASP A 113 10.19 14.50 4.06
N ASP A 114 10.27 15.83 4.06
CA ASP A 114 10.63 16.64 2.90
C ASP A 114 12.10 16.45 2.47
N ASP A 115 12.95 15.98 3.38
CA ASP A 115 14.37 15.66 3.15
C ASP A 115 14.60 14.17 2.80
N GLU A 116 13.51 13.46 2.45
CA GLU A 116 13.46 12.03 2.16
C GLU A 116 13.99 11.14 3.30
N GLN A 117 13.91 11.63 4.55
CA GLN A 117 14.24 10.85 5.74
C GLN A 117 13.00 10.18 6.32
N ARG A 118 13.22 9.04 7.01
CA ARG A 118 12.12 8.34 7.67
C ARG A 118 11.62 9.20 8.84
N ILE A 119 10.30 9.34 8.94
CA ILE A 119 9.67 9.96 10.10
C ILE A 119 9.54 8.89 11.19
N ASP A 120 10.32 9.02 12.27
CA ASP A 120 10.46 7.96 13.30
C ASP A 120 9.12 7.55 13.94
N ASP A 121 8.24 8.51 14.23
CA ASP A 121 6.94 8.26 14.88
C ASP A 121 5.77 8.03 13.89
N ALA A 122 6.04 7.99 12.58
CA ALA A 122 4.98 7.81 11.60
C ALA A 122 4.51 6.35 11.49
N GLU A 123 3.21 6.12 11.67
CA GLU A 123 2.59 4.81 11.46
C GLU A 123 2.73 4.40 9.98
N PRO A 124 3.33 3.24 9.66
CA PRO A 124 3.39 2.73 8.29
C PRO A 124 1.99 2.45 7.74
N VAL A 125 1.77 2.78 6.47
CA VAL A 125 0.51 2.45 5.79
C VAL A 125 0.62 1.04 5.22
N ALA A 126 -0.14 0.11 5.80
CA ALA A 126 -0.27 -1.25 5.29
C ALA A 126 -1.21 -1.29 4.08
N VAL A 127 -0.68 -1.63 2.92
CA VAL A 127 -1.41 -1.78 1.65
C VAL A 127 -1.42 -3.23 1.24
N TYR A 128 -2.57 -3.70 0.77
CA TYR A 128 -2.81 -5.10 0.45
C TYR A 128 -2.93 -5.34 -1.05
N VAL A 129 -2.33 -6.42 -1.53
CA VAL A 129 -2.49 -6.97 -2.88
C VAL A 129 -3.92 -7.44 -3.08
N THR A 130 -4.53 -7.02 -4.18
CA THR A 130 -5.89 -7.42 -4.58
C THR A 130 -5.84 -8.58 -5.59
N ASP A 131 -7.00 -9.06 -6.01
CA ASP A 131 -7.13 -10.10 -7.04
C ASP A 131 -6.70 -9.62 -8.44
N GLU A 132 -6.58 -8.30 -8.64
CA GLU A 132 -6.20 -7.67 -9.91
C GLU A 132 -4.68 -7.61 -10.13
N CYS A 133 -3.91 -7.87 -9.07
CA CYS A 133 -2.46 -7.96 -9.19
C CYS A 133 -2.09 -9.32 -9.77
N ASP A 134 -1.63 -9.31 -11.03
CA ASP A 134 -1.11 -10.51 -11.67
C ASP A 134 0.15 -11.06 -10.98
N SER A 135 0.47 -12.33 -11.27
CA SER A 135 1.60 -13.04 -10.67
C SER A 135 2.97 -12.46 -11.03
N ASP A 136 3.07 -11.77 -12.17
CA ASP A 136 4.33 -11.20 -12.63
C ASP A 136 4.65 -9.94 -11.84
N LEU A 137 3.67 -9.04 -11.71
CA LEU A 137 3.79 -7.86 -10.87
C LEU A 137 3.95 -8.25 -9.39
N HIS A 138 3.23 -9.27 -8.92
CA HIS A 138 3.37 -9.78 -7.56
C HIS A 138 4.81 -10.22 -7.24
N ARG A 139 5.45 -10.96 -8.15
CA ARG A 139 6.87 -11.33 -8.03
C ARG A 139 7.79 -10.12 -8.13
N GLN A 140 7.52 -9.19 -9.04
CA GLN A 140 8.31 -7.95 -9.16
C GLN A 140 8.27 -7.10 -7.89
N LEU A 141 7.13 -7.05 -7.20
CA LEU A 141 6.99 -6.37 -5.90
C LEU A 141 7.88 -6.99 -4.80
N GLY A 142 8.42 -8.19 -5.03
CA GLY A 142 9.40 -8.84 -4.15
C GLY A 142 8.82 -9.90 -3.23
N PHE A 143 7.56 -10.31 -3.43
CA PHE A 143 6.99 -11.42 -2.67
C PHE A 143 7.69 -12.75 -3.04
N ARG A 144 8.07 -13.52 -2.01
CA ARG A 144 8.84 -14.77 -2.17
C ARG A 144 7.98 -15.99 -2.52
N GLU A 145 6.70 -15.93 -2.19
CA GLU A 145 5.74 -16.99 -2.46
C GLU A 145 4.46 -16.39 -3.06
N ALA A 146 3.61 -17.24 -3.63
CA ALA A 146 2.30 -16.82 -4.11
C ALA A 146 1.44 -16.27 -2.97
N ARG A 147 0.58 -15.30 -3.31
CA ARG A 147 -0.42 -14.75 -2.39
C ARG A 147 -1.26 -15.87 -1.78
N ARG A 148 -1.39 -15.86 -0.45
CA ARG A 148 -2.24 -16.78 0.30
C ARG A 148 -3.53 -16.07 0.72
N PRO A 149 -4.71 -16.70 0.58
CA PRO A 149 -5.96 -16.10 1.01
C PRO A 149 -5.97 -15.92 2.52
N ARG A 150 -6.40 -14.74 2.97
CA ARG A 150 -6.63 -14.48 4.40
C ARG A 150 -7.90 -15.18 4.85
N PRO A 151 -7.93 -15.74 6.08
CA PRO A 151 -9.18 -16.15 6.70
C PRO A 151 -10.14 -14.96 6.66
N LYS A 152 -11.37 -15.18 6.18
CA LYS A 152 -12.42 -14.20 6.39
C LYS A 152 -12.50 -14.02 7.90
N ARG A 153 -12.41 -12.77 8.39
CA ARG A 153 -12.73 -12.50 9.79
C ARG A 153 -14.13 -13.07 10.00
N GLU A 154 -14.23 -14.13 10.80
CA GLU A 154 -15.52 -14.56 11.30
C GLU A 154 -16.11 -13.33 11.94
N SER A 155 -17.15 -12.80 11.32
CA SER A 155 -17.99 -11.80 11.95
C SER A 155 -18.41 -12.48 13.22
N SER A 156 -17.97 -11.97 14.38
CA SER A 156 -18.31 -12.51 15.68
C SER A 156 -19.80 -12.80 15.65
N ALA A 157 -20.16 -14.09 15.52
CA ALA A 157 -21.53 -14.50 15.56
C ALA A 157 -21.99 -14.07 16.93
N ASP A 158 -22.97 -13.17 16.98
CA ASP A 158 -23.81 -12.95 18.15
C ASP A 158 -24.14 -14.33 18.70
N GLN A 159 -23.45 -14.72 19.78
CA GLN A 159 -23.94 -15.79 20.62
C GLN A 159 -25.10 -15.14 21.39
N PRO A 160 -26.36 -15.50 21.14
CA PRO A 160 -27.41 -15.14 22.07
C PRO A 160 -27.04 -15.82 23.39
N GLN A 161 -26.66 -15.03 24.39
CA GLN A 161 -26.67 -15.47 25.77
C GLN A 161 -28.11 -15.90 26.06
N ARG A 162 -28.36 -17.21 25.95
CA ARG A 162 -29.50 -17.85 26.59
C ARG A 162 -29.28 -17.67 28.08
N PHE A 163 -29.96 -16.68 28.66
CA PHE A 163 -30.32 -16.72 30.06
C PHE A 163 -31.31 -17.89 30.21
N GLY A 164 -30.83 -19.00 30.73
CA GLY A 164 -31.66 -20.09 31.22
C GLY A 164 -31.91 -19.87 32.70
N ASP A 165 -33.20 -19.76 33.03
CA ASP A 165 -33.93 -19.96 34.30
C ASP A 165 -33.18 -19.82 35.65
#